data_AF-A0AAU5X919-F1
#
_entry.id   AF-A0AAU5X919-F1
#
_cell.length_a   1.000
_cell.length_b   1.000
_cell.length_c   1.000
_cell.angle_alpha   90.00
_cell.angle_beta   90.00
_cell.angle_gamma   90.00
#
_symmetry.space_group_name_H-M   'P 1'
#
loop_
_entity.id
_entity.type
_entity.pdbx_description
1 polymer ?
#
loop_
_entity_poly.entity_id
_entity_poly.type
_entity_poly.pdbx_seq_one_letter_code
_entity_poly.pdbx_strand_id
1 'polypeptide(L)'
;MGLIALAADKGAPGVTTAAIALGAVWPRPVLLAECDQAGGDLVYRLPAEGGGMLNPAHGMLSLAATARRGLRAEQVWEHTQRLEGGLDVLVGLTRAEQAQGLTWLWSPLGRAFANLPGADVVADCGRLGAGSALTDLLRESSMIVLFTRATLEQVAHLRERIGSLSNDLGGHSAPPIGIVVVADPSEYRTAIAEVGRIISNAKLPAAVLGGFAMDPKGAEMLRGQWGGRLDRSLLIRSARQLAGGLATRVAPTSGVDREAQGVASGPQPR
;
A
#
# COMPACT_ATOMS: atom_id res chain seq x y z
N MET A 1 -5.81 -0.85 13.33
CA MET A 1 -4.63 -0.83 12.44
C MET A 1 -5.07 -1.48 11.16
N GLY A 2 -4.48 -1.14 10.02
CA GLY A 2 -4.94 -1.73 8.77
C GLY A 2 -3.93 -1.68 7.64
N LEU A 3 -4.28 -2.41 6.59
CA LEU A 3 -3.49 -2.56 5.36
C LEU A 3 -4.03 -1.63 4.27
N ILE A 4 -3.19 -0.74 3.77
CA ILE A 4 -3.45 0.09 2.59
C ILE A 4 -2.59 -0.44 1.45
N ALA A 5 -3.21 -0.97 0.40
CA ALA A 5 -2.50 -1.39 -0.81
C ALA A 5 -2.44 -0.24 -1.81
N LEU A 6 -1.23 0.18 -2.18
CA LEU A 6 -0.98 1.21 -3.19
C LEU A 6 -0.62 0.52 -4.51
N ALA A 7 -1.31 0.84 -5.59
CA ALA A 7 -1.04 0.21 -6.87
C ALA A 7 -1.31 1.14 -8.05
N ALA A 8 -0.91 0.72 -9.24
CA ALA A 8 -1.29 1.34 -10.51
C ALA A 8 -1.50 0.27 -11.59
N ASP A 9 -2.20 0.64 -12.66
CA ASP A 9 -2.39 -0.28 -13.79
C ASP A 9 -1.28 -0.15 -14.84
N LYS A 10 -1.25 0.92 -15.64
CA LYS A 10 -0.24 1.13 -16.68
C LYS A 10 0.36 2.53 -16.61
N GLY A 11 1.59 2.67 -17.13
CA GLY A 11 2.25 3.97 -17.28
C GLY A 11 3.10 4.42 -16.10
N ALA A 12 3.32 3.55 -15.10
CA ALA A 12 4.22 3.77 -13.97
C ALA A 12 4.10 5.18 -13.34
N PRO A 13 2.93 5.53 -12.77
CA PRO A 13 2.68 6.88 -12.26
C PRO A 13 3.49 7.24 -11.00
N GLY A 14 4.28 6.32 -10.44
CA GLY A 14 5.17 6.56 -9.30
C GLY A 14 4.69 5.96 -7.98
N VAL A 15 4.15 4.73 -7.98
CA VAL A 15 3.59 4.06 -6.78
C VAL A 15 4.65 3.93 -5.68
N THR A 16 5.84 3.41 -5.98
CA THR A 16 6.94 3.30 -5.01
C THR A 16 7.34 4.64 -4.42
N THR A 17 7.45 5.69 -5.24
CA THR A 17 7.73 7.05 -4.76
C THR A 17 6.64 7.54 -3.82
N ALA A 18 5.37 7.32 -4.17
CA ALA A 18 4.25 7.68 -3.31
C ALA A 18 4.26 6.87 -2.00
N ALA A 19 4.58 5.58 -2.05
CA ALA A 19 4.65 4.71 -0.89
C ALA A 19 5.73 5.16 0.11
N ILE A 20 6.93 5.46 -0.38
CA ILE A 20 8.03 6.03 0.44
C ILE A 20 7.60 7.37 1.05
N ALA A 21 7.05 8.27 0.22
CA ALA A 21 6.61 9.58 0.69
C ALA A 21 5.51 9.48 1.77
N LEU A 22 4.54 8.58 1.58
CA LEU A 22 3.46 8.32 2.52
C LEU A 22 3.99 7.70 3.82
N GLY A 23 4.89 6.72 3.74
CA GLY A 23 5.53 6.11 4.91
C GLY A 23 6.28 7.15 5.74
N ALA A 24 7.06 8.02 5.09
CA ALA A 24 7.84 9.07 5.74
C ALA A 24 7.00 10.15 6.46
N VAL A 25 5.73 10.33 6.08
CA VAL A 25 4.84 11.35 6.66
C VAL A 25 3.60 10.77 7.34
N TRP A 26 3.53 9.46 7.50
CA TRP A 26 2.36 8.81 8.08
C TRP A 26 2.11 9.32 9.51
N PRO A 27 0.85 9.61 9.89
CA PRO A 27 0.57 10.32 11.14
C PRO A 27 0.70 9.45 12.41
N ARG A 28 1.01 8.15 12.27
CA ARG A 28 1.12 7.15 13.34
C ARG A 28 2.17 6.09 12.94
N PRO A 29 2.56 5.15 13.82
CA PRO A 29 3.49 4.10 13.43
C PRO A 29 3.02 3.34 12.18
N VAL A 30 3.95 3.11 11.24
CA VAL A 30 3.67 2.52 9.93
C VAL A 30 4.82 1.61 9.51
N LEU A 31 4.47 0.51 8.85
CA LEU A 31 5.38 -0.33 8.10
C LEU A 31 5.17 -0.09 6.60
N LEU A 32 6.23 0.24 5.87
CA LEU A 32 6.22 0.22 4.40
C LEU A 32 6.66 -1.15 3.89
N ALA A 33 5.80 -1.86 3.18
CA ALA A 33 6.10 -3.19 2.63
C ALA A 33 6.19 -3.16 1.10
N GLU A 34 7.34 -3.54 0.53
CA GLU A 34 7.46 -3.74 -0.92
C GLU A 34 6.79 -5.06 -1.33
N CYS A 35 5.69 -4.93 -2.07
CA CYS A 35 4.88 -6.04 -2.57
C CYS A 35 4.84 -6.09 -4.11
N ASP A 36 5.62 -5.26 -4.81
CA ASP A 36 5.74 -5.32 -6.28
C ASP A 36 6.40 -6.64 -6.69
N GLN A 37 5.68 -7.42 -7.49
CA GLN A 37 6.13 -8.71 -8.00
C GLN A 37 7.18 -8.56 -9.11
N ALA A 38 7.36 -7.38 -9.69
CA ALA A 38 8.38 -7.11 -10.70
C ALA A 38 9.78 -6.99 -10.11
N GLY A 39 9.90 -6.64 -8.83
CA GLY A 39 11.16 -6.43 -8.13
C GLY A 39 11.14 -5.17 -7.26
N GLY A 40 11.62 -5.31 -6.02
CA GLY A 40 11.82 -4.21 -5.08
C GLY A 40 13.12 -3.45 -5.37
N ASP A 41 13.07 -2.14 -5.15
CA ASP A 41 14.15 -1.20 -5.43
C ASP A 41 14.71 -0.53 -4.17
N LEU A 42 14.02 -0.62 -3.02
CA LEU A 42 14.44 0.09 -1.81
C LEU A 42 15.87 -0.28 -1.41
N VAL A 43 16.22 -1.56 -1.51
CA VAL A 43 17.56 -2.07 -1.18
C VAL A 43 18.69 -1.46 -2.00
N TYR A 44 18.40 -0.91 -3.18
CA TYR A 44 19.38 -0.28 -4.07
C TYR A 44 19.37 1.25 -3.99
N ARG A 45 18.33 1.83 -3.40
CA ARG A 45 18.08 3.28 -3.43
C ARG A 45 18.26 3.95 -2.09
N LEU A 46 17.92 3.29 -0.99
CA LEU A 46 17.83 3.92 0.31
C LEU A 46 18.81 3.30 1.31
N PRO A 47 19.55 4.13 2.07
CA PRO A 47 20.41 3.64 3.13
C PRO A 47 19.60 3.09 4.30
N ALA A 48 20.12 2.04 4.91
CA ALA A 48 19.66 1.52 6.19
C ALA A 48 20.03 2.49 7.33
N GLU A 49 19.39 2.31 8.49
CA GLU A 49 19.78 3.02 9.71
C GLU A 49 21.28 2.81 10.00
N GLY A 50 22.00 3.91 10.24
CA GLY A 50 23.46 3.91 10.35
C GLY A 50 24.22 4.11 9.03
N GLY A 51 23.52 4.34 7.91
CA GLY A 51 24.12 4.74 6.62
C GLY A 51 24.61 3.58 5.75
N GLY A 52 24.40 2.33 6.18
CA GLY A 52 24.74 1.13 5.42
C GLY A 52 23.74 0.78 4.31
N MET A 53 23.96 -0.35 3.64
CA MET A 53 22.97 -0.90 2.69
C MET A 53 21.95 -1.77 3.42
N LEU A 54 20.71 -1.76 2.95
CA LEU A 54 19.71 -2.76 3.34
C LEU A 54 20.14 -4.15 2.88
N ASN A 55 19.80 -5.17 3.67
CA ASN A 55 20.06 -6.57 3.35
C ASN A 55 18.91 -7.16 2.53
N PRO A 56 19.09 -7.51 1.23
CA PRO A 56 18.02 -8.08 0.41
C PRO A 56 17.57 -9.49 0.84
N ALA A 57 18.35 -10.17 1.70
CA ALA A 57 17.96 -11.46 2.26
C ALA A 57 17.08 -11.35 3.53
N HIS A 58 17.02 -10.16 4.16
CA HIS A 58 16.25 -9.91 5.37
C HIS A 58 15.06 -9.00 5.04
N GLY A 59 13.89 -9.60 4.81
CA GLY A 59 12.71 -8.93 4.29
C GLY A 59 11.67 -9.96 3.84
N MET A 60 11.03 -9.73 2.70
CA MET A 60 10.06 -10.65 2.10
C MET A 60 10.62 -12.08 1.96
N LEU A 61 11.89 -12.22 1.58
CA LEU A 61 12.50 -13.54 1.39
C LEU A 61 12.67 -14.32 2.70
N SER A 62 13.18 -13.69 3.76
CA SER A 62 13.28 -14.33 5.07
C SER A 62 11.90 -14.57 5.70
N LEU A 63 10.96 -13.65 5.51
CA LEU A 63 9.59 -13.79 5.99
C LEU A 63 8.89 -14.99 5.31
N ALA A 64 9.11 -15.17 4.01
CA ALA A 64 8.60 -16.32 3.28
C ALA A 64 9.13 -17.65 3.85
N ALA A 65 10.39 -17.70 4.28
CA ALA A 65 10.94 -18.89 4.92
C ALA A 65 10.22 -19.22 6.24
N THR A 66 9.92 -18.22 7.05
CA THR A 66 9.12 -18.35 8.29
C THR A 66 7.68 -18.80 7.99
N ALA A 67 7.04 -18.18 7.00
CA ALA A 67 5.64 -18.42 6.63
C ALA A 67 5.35 -19.87 6.21
N ARG A 68 6.35 -20.66 5.79
CA ARG A 68 6.20 -22.09 5.48
C ARG A 68 5.66 -22.92 6.64
N ARG A 69 5.86 -22.46 7.88
CA ARG A 69 5.38 -23.14 9.11
C ARG A 69 4.13 -22.49 9.69
N GLY A 70 3.48 -21.61 8.92
CA GLY A 70 2.46 -20.69 9.41
C GLY A 70 3.07 -19.32 9.72
N LEU A 71 2.29 -18.26 9.45
CA LEU A 71 2.70 -16.88 9.66
C LEU A 71 1.78 -16.21 10.68
N ARG A 72 2.35 -15.75 11.79
CA ARG A 72 1.67 -14.84 12.73
C ARG A 72 2.03 -13.40 12.42
N ALA A 73 1.11 -12.49 12.72
CA ALA A 73 1.28 -11.06 12.41
C ALA A 73 2.51 -10.45 13.10
N GLU A 74 2.77 -10.80 14.37
CA GLU A 74 3.91 -10.25 15.13
C GLU A 74 5.26 -10.58 14.49
N GLN A 75 5.34 -11.73 13.80
CA GLN A 75 6.60 -12.20 13.21
C GLN A 75 7.06 -11.34 12.03
N VAL A 76 6.18 -10.52 11.46
CA VAL A 76 6.57 -9.58 10.40
C VAL A 76 7.72 -8.67 10.88
N TRP A 77 7.66 -8.20 12.12
CA TRP A 77 8.69 -7.32 12.73
C TRP A 77 10.06 -7.98 12.86
N GLU A 78 10.14 -9.31 12.93
CA GLU A 78 11.42 -10.04 12.96
C GLU A 78 12.17 -9.97 11.61
N HIS A 79 11.45 -9.55 10.55
CA HIS A 79 11.94 -9.47 9.18
C HIS A 79 11.97 -8.05 8.64
N THR A 80 11.64 -7.05 9.45
CA THR A 80 11.71 -5.63 9.06
C THR A 80 13.11 -5.08 9.25
N GLN A 81 13.49 -4.16 8.36
CA GLN A 81 14.67 -3.33 8.48
C GLN A 81 14.24 -1.88 8.67
N ARG A 82 15.16 -1.03 9.10
CA ARG A 82 14.88 0.40 9.30
C ARG A 82 15.73 1.23 8.37
N LEU A 83 15.11 2.18 7.68
CA LEU A 83 15.79 3.14 6.82
C LEU A 83 16.48 4.23 7.65
N GLU A 84 17.49 4.87 7.06
CA GLU A 84 17.91 6.18 7.53
C GLU A 84 16.72 7.16 7.49
N GLY A 85 16.49 7.87 8.59
CA GLY A 85 15.27 8.67 8.79
C GLY A 85 14.17 7.95 9.58
N GLY A 86 14.35 6.66 9.91
CA GLY A 86 13.54 5.96 10.92
C GLY A 86 12.28 5.27 10.42
N LEU A 87 12.06 5.19 9.10
CA LEU A 87 10.95 4.44 8.52
C LEU A 87 11.26 2.94 8.55
N ASP A 88 10.40 2.16 9.19
CA ASP A 88 10.45 0.71 9.15
C ASP A 88 9.95 0.19 7.80
N VAL A 89 10.71 -0.73 7.22
CA VAL A 89 10.48 -1.31 5.90
C VAL A 89 10.55 -2.83 5.92
N LEU A 90 9.62 -3.46 5.21
CA LEU A 90 9.77 -4.85 4.77
C LEU A 90 10.20 -4.82 3.31
N VAL A 91 11.50 -5.00 3.07
CA VAL A 91 12.07 -4.96 1.72
C VAL A 91 11.56 -6.12 0.88
N GLY A 92 11.37 -5.85 -0.41
CA GLY A 92 10.69 -6.74 -1.34
C GLY A 92 11.59 -7.85 -1.89
N LEU A 93 11.03 -8.63 -2.81
CA LEU A 93 11.80 -9.57 -3.62
C LEU A 93 12.56 -8.79 -4.68
N THR A 94 13.84 -9.07 -4.90
CA THR A 94 14.66 -8.30 -5.85
C THR A 94 14.51 -8.78 -7.30
N ARG A 95 13.87 -9.94 -7.51
CA ARG A 95 13.72 -10.58 -8.82
C ARG A 95 12.32 -11.13 -9.02
N ALA A 96 11.76 -10.96 -10.22
CA ALA A 96 10.43 -11.44 -10.56
C ALA A 96 10.29 -12.96 -10.45
N GLU A 97 11.36 -13.72 -10.71
CA GLU A 97 11.38 -15.18 -10.57
C GLU A 97 11.15 -15.62 -9.13
N GLN A 98 11.60 -14.83 -8.14
CA GLN A 98 11.31 -15.11 -6.74
C GLN A 98 9.82 -14.91 -6.44
N ALA A 99 9.20 -13.88 -7.02
CA ALA A 99 7.78 -13.61 -6.84
C ALA A 99 6.92 -14.73 -7.45
N GLN A 100 7.31 -15.25 -8.62
CA GLN A 100 6.66 -16.40 -9.24
C GLN A 100 6.74 -17.67 -8.38
N GLY A 101 7.85 -17.89 -7.68
CA GLY A 101 8.03 -19.01 -6.75
C GLY A 101 7.29 -18.87 -5.41
N LEU A 102 6.70 -17.70 -5.13
CA LEU A 102 6.10 -17.35 -3.83
C LEU A 102 4.62 -16.93 -3.95
N THR A 103 3.91 -17.39 -4.97
CA THR A 103 2.48 -17.06 -5.16
C THR A 103 1.60 -17.45 -3.96
N TRP A 104 1.94 -18.52 -3.25
CA TRP A 104 1.24 -18.99 -2.05
C TRP A 104 1.35 -18.06 -0.84
N LEU A 105 2.30 -17.11 -0.84
CA LEU A 105 2.59 -16.23 0.30
C LEU A 105 1.58 -15.09 0.43
N TRP A 106 0.99 -14.61 -0.66
CA TRP A 106 0.23 -13.35 -0.66
C TRP A 106 -1.02 -13.40 0.21
N SER A 107 -1.72 -14.53 0.25
CA SER A 107 -2.89 -14.72 1.11
C SER A 107 -2.56 -14.65 2.61
N PRO A 108 -1.63 -15.47 3.16
CA PRO A 108 -1.24 -15.34 4.57
C PRO A 108 -0.57 -14.00 4.89
N LEU A 109 0.14 -13.40 3.94
CA LEU A 109 0.77 -12.09 4.12
C LEU A 109 -0.26 -10.97 4.25
N GLY A 110 -1.30 -10.96 3.41
CA GLY A 110 -2.41 -10.02 3.52
C GLY A 110 -3.07 -10.06 4.89
N ARG A 111 -3.36 -11.26 5.41
CA ARG A 111 -3.90 -11.44 6.76
C ARG A 111 -2.96 -10.96 7.86
N ALA A 112 -1.67 -11.26 7.74
CA ALA A 112 -0.67 -10.81 8.70
C ALA A 112 -0.54 -9.28 8.73
N PHE A 113 -0.53 -8.63 7.56
CA PHE A 113 -0.47 -7.18 7.44
C PHE A 113 -1.72 -6.49 7.95
N ALA A 114 -2.91 -7.01 7.62
CA ALA A 114 -4.17 -6.46 8.10
C ALA A 114 -4.30 -6.48 9.64
N ASN A 115 -3.59 -7.41 10.29
CA ASN A 115 -3.61 -7.62 11.74
C ASN A 115 -2.28 -7.29 12.42
N LEU A 116 -1.38 -6.54 11.75
CA LEU A 116 -0.08 -6.20 12.32
C LEU A 116 -0.24 -5.36 13.60
N PRO A 117 0.30 -5.81 14.75
CA PRO A 117 0.18 -5.05 15.98
C PRO A 117 1.17 -3.88 15.98
N GLY A 118 0.71 -2.76 16.50
CA GLY A 118 1.53 -1.57 16.72
C GLY A 118 1.76 -0.67 15.49
N ALA A 119 1.40 -1.05 14.25
CA ALA A 119 1.49 -0.18 13.08
C ALA A 119 0.41 -0.42 12.01
N ASP A 120 0.14 0.60 11.19
CA ASP A 120 -0.51 0.37 9.88
C ASP A 120 0.49 -0.21 8.88
N VAL A 121 0.00 -0.84 7.83
CA VAL A 121 0.84 -1.30 6.72
C VAL A 121 0.48 -0.54 5.45
N VAL A 122 1.46 0.10 4.84
CA VAL A 122 1.38 0.63 3.48
C VAL A 122 2.12 -0.34 2.58
N ALA A 123 1.36 -1.08 1.76
CA ALA A 123 1.93 -2.03 0.80
C ALA A 123 2.12 -1.36 -0.56
N ASP A 124 3.36 -1.26 -1.03
CA ASP A 124 3.69 -0.90 -2.41
C ASP A 124 3.49 -2.11 -3.30
N CYS A 125 2.31 -2.23 -3.92
CA CYS A 125 1.99 -3.30 -4.84
C CYS A 125 2.50 -3.04 -6.26
N GLY A 126 3.09 -1.89 -6.52
CA GLY A 126 3.56 -1.49 -7.84
C GLY A 126 2.48 -1.62 -8.91
N ARG A 127 2.76 -2.40 -9.94
CA ARG A 127 1.85 -2.58 -11.08
C ARG A 127 0.95 -3.82 -10.90
N LEU A 128 -0.36 -3.64 -11.08
CA LEU A 128 -1.29 -4.77 -11.09
C LEU A 128 -1.22 -5.54 -12.41
N GLY A 129 -0.75 -6.78 -12.34
CA GLY A 129 -0.81 -7.75 -13.44
C GLY A 129 -2.15 -8.48 -13.49
N ALA A 130 -2.56 -8.94 -14.68
CA ALA A 130 -3.70 -9.84 -14.82
C ALA A 130 -3.39 -11.19 -14.16
N GLY A 131 -4.37 -11.77 -13.43
CA GLY A 131 -4.21 -13.06 -12.77
C GLY A 131 -3.13 -13.10 -11.68
N SER A 132 -2.73 -11.94 -11.15
CA SER A 132 -1.70 -11.88 -10.11
C SER A 132 -2.20 -12.46 -8.79
N ALA A 133 -1.37 -13.30 -8.18
CA ALA A 133 -1.58 -13.79 -6.81
C ALA A 133 -1.62 -12.67 -5.76
N LEU A 134 -1.19 -11.45 -6.12
CA LEU A 134 -1.31 -10.26 -5.28
C LEU A 134 -2.76 -9.91 -4.95
N THR A 135 -3.72 -10.36 -5.77
CA THR A 135 -5.16 -10.22 -5.52
C THR A 135 -5.54 -10.76 -4.14
N ASP A 136 -4.89 -11.81 -3.65
CA ASP A 136 -5.15 -12.38 -2.33
C ASP A 136 -4.72 -11.45 -1.19
N LEU A 137 -3.64 -10.67 -1.38
CA LEU A 137 -3.25 -9.61 -0.44
C LEU A 137 -4.23 -8.43 -0.53
N LEU A 138 -4.66 -8.09 -1.74
CA LEU A 138 -5.59 -6.98 -1.96
C LEU A 138 -6.93 -7.24 -1.25
N ARG A 139 -7.43 -8.48 -1.20
CA ARG A 139 -8.67 -8.84 -0.47
C ARG A 139 -8.64 -8.50 1.01
N GLU A 140 -7.48 -8.58 1.63
CA GLU A 140 -7.30 -8.33 3.06
C GLU A 140 -7.07 -6.84 3.37
N SER A 141 -6.97 -6.00 2.35
CA SER A 141 -6.71 -4.57 2.50
C SER A 141 -7.93 -3.84 3.06
N SER A 142 -7.72 -2.89 3.96
CA SER A 142 -8.75 -1.95 4.39
C SER A 142 -9.15 -0.98 3.27
N MET A 143 -8.22 -0.72 2.34
CA MET A 143 -8.45 0.10 1.15
C MET A 143 -7.39 -0.22 0.08
N ILE A 144 -7.80 -0.16 -1.18
CA ILE A 144 -6.91 -0.20 -2.34
C ILE A 144 -6.85 1.19 -2.95
N VAL A 145 -5.66 1.73 -3.15
CA VAL A 145 -5.44 3.08 -3.70
C VAL A 145 -4.75 2.97 -5.06
N LEU A 146 -5.48 3.32 -6.12
CA LEU A 146 -5.00 3.31 -7.48
C LEU A 146 -4.45 4.67 -7.88
N PHE A 147 -3.17 4.71 -8.26
CA PHE A 147 -2.53 5.90 -8.81
C PHE A 147 -2.69 5.95 -10.32
N THR A 148 -3.01 7.12 -10.85
CA THR A 148 -3.22 7.37 -12.28
C THR A 148 -2.81 8.78 -12.65
N ARG A 149 -2.39 9.03 -13.89
CA ARG A 149 -2.33 10.40 -14.46
C ARG A 149 -3.62 10.69 -15.21
N ALA A 150 -3.99 11.96 -15.30
CA ALA A 150 -5.15 12.40 -16.08
C ALA A 150 -4.84 12.45 -17.59
N THR A 151 -4.38 11.32 -18.16
CA THR A 151 -4.23 11.14 -19.61
C THR A 151 -5.28 10.14 -20.10
N LEU A 152 -5.69 10.28 -21.37
CA LEU A 152 -6.77 9.47 -21.93
C LEU A 152 -6.49 7.97 -21.78
N GLU A 153 -5.28 7.53 -22.12
CA GLU A 153 -4.87 6.14 -22.07
C GLU A 153 -4.81 5.60 -20.63
N GLN A 154 -4.32 6.38 -19.66
CA GLN A 154 -4.25 5.93 -18.28
C GLN A 154 -5.62 5.87 -17.63
N VAL A 155 -6.51 6.81 -17.95
CA VAL A 155 -7.88 6.80 -17.43
C VAL A 155 -8.71 5.67 -18.07
N ALA A 156 -8.52 5.37 -19.36
CA ALA A 156 -9.16 4.23 -20.00
C ALA A 156 -8.77 2.90 -19.31
N HIS A 157 -7.47 2.68 -19.12
CA HIS A 157 -6.95 1.50 -18.43
C HIS A 157 -7.39 1.43 -16.96
N LEU A 158 -7.44 2.57 -16.25
CA LEU A 158 -7.96 2.63 -14.89
C LEU A 158 -9.40 2.15 -14.79
N ARG A 159 -10.28 2.54 -15.73
CA ARG A 159 -11.69 2.12 -15.73
C ARG A 159 -11.83 0.61 -15.87
N GLU A 160 -11.10 0.03 -16.83
CA GLU A 160 -11.07 -1.43 -17.03
C GLU A 160 -10.55 -2.14 -15.79
N ARG A 161 -9.47 -1.62 -15.19
CA ARG A 161 -8.89 -2.15 -13.96
C ARG A 161 -9.89 -2.15 -12.80
N ILE A 162 -10.59 -1.04 -12.56
CA ILE A 162 -11.55 -0.94 -11.46
C ILE A 162 -12.67 -1.98 -11.64
N GLY A 163 -13.19 -2.13 -12.86
CA GLY A 163 -14.22 -3.12 -13.17
C GLY A 163 -13.76 -4.56 -12.91
N SER A 164 -12.60 -4.94 -13.46
CA SER A 164 -12.02 -6.27 -13.23
C SER A 164 -11.74 -6.50 -11.76
N LEU A 165 -11.06 -5.57 -11.10
CA LEU A 165 -10.62 -5.72 -9.72
C LEU A 165 -11.81 -5.84 -8.76
N SER A 166 -12.87 -5.04 -8.94
CA SER A 166 -14.08 -5.17 -8.12
C SER A 166 -14.74 -6.54 -8.30
N ASN A 167 -14.83 -7.05 -9.53
CA ASN A 167 -15.38 -8.38 -9.79
C ASN A 167 -14.52 -9.48 -9.16
N ASP A 168 -13.21 -9.43 -9.38
CA ASP A 168 -12.26 -10.41 -8.86
C ASP A 168 -12.31 -10.44 -7.33
N LEU A 169 -12.39 -9.28 -6.67
CA LEU A 169 -12.39 -9.15 -5.21
C LEU A 169 -13.74 -9.48 -4.53
N GLY A 170 -14.77 -9.87 -5.27
CA GLY A 170 -16.06 -10.29 -4.71
C GLY A 170 -17.15 -9.20 -4.71
N GLY A 171 -17.06 -8.25 -5.64
CA GLY A 171 -18.09 -7.22 -5.87
C GLY A 171 -18.28 -6.31 -4.66
N HIS A 172 -19.46 -6.36 -4.04
CA HIS A 172 -19.82 -5.49 -2.91
C HIS A 172 -19.05 -5.78 -1.62
N SER A 173 -18.45 -6.97 -1.49
CA SER A 173 -17.59 -7.33 -0.35
C SER A 173 -16.12 -6.96 -0.58
N ALA A 174 -15.78 -6.41 -1.77
CA ALA A 174 -14.42 -5.99 -2.07
C ALA A 174 -14.01 -4.80 -1.18
N PRO A 175 -12.73 -4.70 -0.83
CA PRO A 175 -12.18 -3.49 -0.22
C PRO A 175 -12.49 -2.23 -1.05
N PRO A 176 -12.75 -1.08 -0.40
CA PRO A 176 -13.04 0.15 -1.10
C PRO A 176 -11.86 0.57 -1.98
N ILE A 177 -12.17 1.00 -3.21
CA ILE A 177 -11.18 1.46 -4.19
C ILE A 177 -11.13 2.99 -4.18
N GLY A 178 -9.98 3.54 -3.81
CA GLY A 178 -9.64 4.94 -3.90
C GLY A 178 -8.80 5.23 -5.14
N ILE A 179 -8.97 6.40 -5.75
CA ILE A 179 -8.17 6.87 -6.89
C ILE A 179 -7.40 8.11 -6.48
N VAL A 180 -6.09 8.12 -6.76
CA VAL A 180 -5.22 9.28 -6.57
C VAL A 180 -4.69 9.72 -7.92
N VAL A 181 -4.91 10.99 -8.25
CA VAL A 181 -4.51 11.55 -9.54
C VAL A 181 -3.13 12.22 -9.40
N VAL A 182 -2.13 11.67 -10.08
CA VAL A 182 -0.80 12.25 -10.17
C VAL A 182 -0.80 13.31 -11.28
N ALA A 183 -0.58 14.56 -10.90
CA ALA A 183 -0.64 15.70 -11.82
C ALA A 183 0.27 16.84 -11.36
N ASP A 184 0.46 17.85 -12.20
CA ASP A 184 1.07 19.10 -11.73
C ASP A 184 0.15 19.74 -10.66
N PRO A 185 0.69 20.24 -9.54
CA PRO A 185 -0.11 20.89 -8.48
C PRO A 185 -1.00 22.04 -8.97
N SER A 186 -0.60 22.75 -10.03
CA SER A 186 -1.41 23.80 -10.65
C SER A 186 -2.64 23.26 -11.39
N GLU A 187 -2.60 21.99 -11.82
CA GLU A 187 -3.64 21.33 -12.61
C GLU A 187 -4.52 20.38 -11.79
N TYR A 188 -4.20 20.15 -10.52
CA TYR A 188 -4.89 19.22 -9.63
C TYR A 188 -6.41 19.27 -9.72
N ARG A 189 -6.99 20.47 -9.58
CA ARG A 189 -8.46 20.62 -9.53
C ARG A 189 -9.10 20.12 -10.82
N THR A 190 -8.52 20.51 -11.96
CA THR A 190 -9.01 20.12 -13.29
C THR A 190 -8.84 18.61 -13.51
N ALA A 191 -7.64 18.08 -13.26
CA ALA A 191 -7.33 16.66 -13.41
C ALA A 191 -8.22 15.76 -12.53
N ILE A 192 -8.40 16.12 -11.26
CA ILE A 192 -9.26 15.39 -10.31
C ILE A 192 -10.72 15.44 -10.75
N ALA A 193 -11.23 16.62 -11.16
CA ALA A 193 -12.60 16.77 -11.61
C ALA A 193 -12.89 15.97 -12.89
N GLU A 194 -11.96 15.95 -13.84
CA GLU A 194 -12.08 15.17 -15.06
C GLU A 194 -12.14 13.68 -14.79
N VAL A 195 -11.17 13.15 -14.02
CA VAL A 195 -11.15 11.73 -13.61
C VAL A 195 -12.43 11.39 -12.84
N GLY A 196 -12.83 12.23 -11.89
CA GLY A 196 -14.05 12.05 -11.09
C GLY A 196 -15.31 11.97 -11.95
N ARG A 197 -15.46 12.85 -12.95
CA ARG A 197 -16.58 12.82 -13.90
C ARG A 197 -16.59 11.52 -14.71
N ILE A 198 -15.44 11.06 -15.19
CA ILE A 198 -15.33 9.83 -15.98
C ILE A 198 -15.72 8.61 -15.15
N ILE A 199 -15.19 8.50 -13.93
CA ILE A 199 -15.49 7.39 -13.00
C ILE A 199 -16.98 7.39 -12.62
N SER A 200 -17.55 8.56 -12.35
CA SER A 200 -18.98 8.71 -12.00
C SER A 200 -19.89 8.34 -13.17
N ASN A 201 -19.58 8.82 -14.38
CA ASN A 201 -20.35 8.51 -15.60
C ASN A 201 -20.31 7.00 -15.94
N ALA A 202 -19.18 6.35 -15.68
CA ALA A 202 -19.02 4.91 -15.86
C ALA A 202 -19.66 4.08 -14.74
N LYS A 203 -20.20 4.71 -13.68
CA LYS A 203 -20.81 4.06 -12.50
C LYS A 203 -19.89 3.02 -11.86
N LEU A 204 -18.59 3.32 -11.82
CA LEU A 204 -17.60 2.41 -11.26
C LEU A 204 -17.58 2.51 -9.72
N PRO A 205 -17.34 1.40 -9.00
CA PRO A 205 -17.31 1.36 -7.54
C PRO A 205 -15.96 1.89 -6.99
N ALA A 206 -15.63 3.14 -7.30
CA ALA A 206 -14.40 3.79 -6.84
C ALA A 206 -14.62 5.28 -6.55
N ALA A 207 -13.84 5.84 -5.63
CA ALA A 207 -13.90 7.25 -5.25
C ALA A 207 -12.55 7.94 -5.49
N VAL A 208 -12.58 9.14 -6.09
CA VAL A 208 -11.36 9.96 -6.20
C VAL A 208 -11.05 10.59 -4.85
N LEU A 209 -9.88 10.25 -4.30
CA LEU A 209 -9.44 10.66 -2.97
C LEU A 209 -8.71 12.02 -2.98
N GLY A 210 -8.09 12.37 -4.10
CA GLY A 210 -7.34 13.62 -4.24
C GLY A 210 -6.24 13.54 -5.30
N GLY A 211 -5.31 14.50 -5.21
CA GLY A 211 -4.16 14.62 -6.09
C GLY A 211 -2.84 14.33 -5.39
N PHE A 212 -1.84 13.93 -6.16
CA PHE A 212 -0.47 13.70 -5.71
C PHE A 212 0.51 14.39 -6.66
N ALA A 213 1.56 15.01 -6.12
CA ALA A 213 2.34 15.96 -6.90
C ALA A 213 3.24 15.25 -7.90
N MET A 214 3.13 15.63 -9.17
CA MET A 214 4.17 15.39 -10.14
C MET A 214 5.33 16.34 -9.87
N ASP A 215 6.26 15.89 -9.02
CA ASP A 215 7.44 16.65 -8.62
C ASP A 215 8.70 15.80 -8.87
N PRO A 216 9.23 15.78 -10.10
CA PRO A 216 10.39 14.94 -10.45
C PRO A 216 11.61 15.21 -9.57
N LYS A 217 11.82 16.47 -9.16
CA LYS A 217 12.94 16.84 -8.27
C LYS A 217 12.75 16.25 -6.88
N GLY A 218 11.54 16.37 -6.31
CA GLY A 218 11.21 15.72 -5.04
C GLY A 218 11.32 14.19 -5.11
N ALA A 219 10.95 13.60 -6.26
CA ALA A 219 11.01 12.15 -6.46
C ALA A 219 12.46 11.63 -6.50
N GLU A 220 13.38 12.34 -7.15
CA GLU A 220 14.80 11.98 -7.17
C GLU A 220 15.42 12.02 -5.77
N MET A 221 15.01 12.97 -4.93
CA MET A 221 15.45 13.03 -3.53
C MET A 221 15.01 11.81 -2.71
N LEU A 222 13.86 11.20 -3.05
CA LEU A 222 13.39 9.93 -2.45
C LEU A 222 14.05 8.68 -3.04
N ARG A 223 15.04 8.82 -3.93
CA ARG A 223 15.84 7.71 -4.48
C ARG A 223 17.25 7.65 -3.90
N GLY A 224 17.46 8.24 -2.72
CA GLY A 224 18.76 8.29 -2.06
C GLY A 224 19.65 9.44 -2.54
N GLN A 225 19.15 10.35 -3.39
CA GLN A 225 19.83 11.62 -3.67
C GLN A 225 19.51 12.61 -2.55
N TRP A 226 20.11 12.38 -1.38
CA TRP A 226 19.93 13.24 -0.21
C TRP A 226 20.51 14.63 -0.49
N GLY A 227 19.64 15.62 -0.65
CA GLY A 227 20.05 17.02 -0.84
C GLY A 227 18.85 17.96 -0.93
N GLY A 228 18.94 19.13 -0.31
CA GLY A 228 17.88 20.14 -0.34
C GLY A 228 16.79 19.97 0.73
N ARG A 229 15.63 20.61 0.52
CA ARG A 229 14.53 20.70 1.50
C ARG A 229 13.38 19.77 1.13
N LEU A 230 13.59 18.47 1.29
CA LEU A 230 12.59 17.44 0.97
C LEU A 230 11.27 17.71 1.67
N ASP A 231 11.34 18.12 2.94
CA ASP A 231 10.24 18.52 3.80
C ASP A 231 9.32 19.58 3.18
N ARG A 232 9.86 20.45 2.31
CA ARG A 232 9.13 21.53 1.64
C ARG A 232 8.69 21.23 0.21
N SER A 233 9.06 20.08 -0.34
CA SER A 233 8.70 19.69 -1.71
C SER A 233 7.17 19.62 -1.88
N LEU A 234 6.70 19.79 -3.12
CA LEU A 234 5.28 19.62 -3.43
C LEU A 234 4.87 18.16 -3.24
N LEU A 235 5.80 17.23 -3.52
CA LEU A 235 5.66 15.81 -3.24
C LEU A 235 5.27 15.54 -1.79
N ILE A 236 6.12 15.94 -0.84
CA ILE A 236 5.91 15.70 0.59
C ILE A 236 4.67 16.42 1.14
N ARG A 237 4.37 17.63 0.64
CA ARG A 237 3.13 18.34 1.02
C ARG A 237 1.88 17.58 0.59
N SER A 238 1.84 17.10 -0.66
CA SER A 238 0.71 16.30 -1.15
C SER A 238 0.62 14.93 -0.45
N ALA A 239 1.76 14.30 -0.15
CA ALA A 239 1.82 13.07 0.63
C ALA A 239 1.24 13.25 2.05
N ARG A 240 1.56 14.36 2.72
CA ARG A 240 1.03 14.64 4.07
C ARG A 240 -0.49 14.80 4.07
N GLN A 241 -1.05 15.49 3.07
CA GLN A 241 -2.49 15.62 2.90
C GLN A 241 -3.15 14.26 2.63
N LEU A 242 -2.58 13.46 1.72
CA LEU A 242 -3.10 12.14 1.38
C LEU A 242 -3.00 11.17 2.57
N ALA A 243 -1.86 11.12 3.27
CA ALA A 243 -1.65 10.28 4.45
C ALA A 243 -2.67 10.59 5.55
N GLY A 244 -2.92 11.86 5.85
CA GLY A 244 -3.96 12.25 6.81
C GLY A 244 -5.35 11.75 6.40
N GLY A 245 -5.71 11.88 5.12
CA GLY A 245 -6.98 11.38 4.60
C GLY A 245 -7.10 9.86 4.57
N LEU A 246 -6.02 9.13 4.24
CA LEU A 246 -6.02 7.67 4.24
C LEU A 246 -6.08 7.11 5.65
N ALA A 247 -5.29 7.68 6.57
CA ALA A 247 -5.28 7.27 7.97
C ALA A 247 -6.68 7.40 8.60
N THR A 248 -7.43 8.48 8.36
CA THR A 248 -8.80 8.60 8.93
C THR A 248 -9.77 7.53 8.42
N ARG A 249 -9.53 6.97 7.23
CA ARG A 249 -10.35 5.90 6.63
C ARG A 249 -9.96 4.50 7.12
N VAL A 250 -8.71 4.32 7.51
CA VAL A 250 -8.24 3.10 8.18
C VAL A 250 -8.48 3.26 9.67
N ALA A 251 -9.70 2.89 10.09
CA ALA A 251 -10.08 2.90 11.49
C ALA A 251 -9.07 2.08 12.32
N PRO A 252 -8.72 2.51 13.54
CA PRO A 252 -8.19 1.57 14.52
C PRO A 252 -9.28 0.52 14.73
N THR A 253 -9.02 -0.73 14.32
CA THR A 253 -9.70 -1.91 14.83
C THR A 253 -9.71 -1.78 16.34
N SER A 254 -10.80 -1.26 16.87
CA SER A 254 -11.06 -1.24 18.29
C SER A 254 -11.27 -2.71 18.62
N GLY A 255 -10.34 -3.29 19.36
CA GLY A 255 -10.54 -4.60 19.97
C GLY A 255 -11.77 -4.49 20.85
N VAL A 256 -12.93 -4.85 20.31
CA VAL A 256 -14.14 -5.03 21.10
C VAL A 256 -14.18 -6.49 21.45
N ASP A 257 -13.88 -6.76 22.71
CA ASP A 257 -14.28 -7.91 23.50
C ASP A 257 -15.44 -8.69 22.87
N ARG A 258 -15.11 -9.74 22.11
CA ARG A 258 -16.06 -10.77 21.68
C ARG A 258 -16.06 -11.99 22.62
N GLU A 259 -15.61 -11.82 23.86
CA GLU A 259 -15.60 -12.89 24.88
C GLU A 259 -16.53 -12.66 26.08
N ALA A 260 -17.36 -11.61 26.10
CA ALA A 260 -18.23 -11.32 27.25
C ALA A 260 -19.74 -11.57 27.02
N GLN A 261 -20.16 -12.24 25.94
CA GLN A 261 -21.57 -12.65 25.73
C GLN A 261 -21.65 -14.10 25.26
N GLY A 262 -21.33 -15.03 26.15
CA GLY A 262 -21.38 -16.45 25.82
C GLY A 262 -21.33 -17.44 26.98
N VAL A 263 -21.52 -17.02 28.24
CA VAL A 263 -21.70 -17.97 29.36
C VAL A 263 -22.64 -17.38 30.42
N ALA A 264 -23.94 -17.50 30.21
CA ALA A 264 -24.92 -17.40 31.30
C ALA A 264 -26.23 -18.10 30.93
N SER A 265 -26.19 -19.44 30.90
CA SER A 265 -27.39 -20.27 31.01
C SER A 265 -27.01 -21.56 31.73
N GLY A 266 -26.92 -21.45 33.06
CA GLY A 266 -26.86 -22.60 33.95
C GLY A 266 -28.23 -23.28 34.05
N PRO A 267 -28.31 -24.60 34.28
CA PRO A 267 -29.57 -25.32 34.34
C PRO A 267 -30.27 -25.10 35.68
N GLN A 268 -31.59 -24.87 35.65
CA GLN A 268 -32.44 -24.87 36.84
C GLN A 268 -32.69 -26.31 37.32
N PRO A 269 -32.67 -26.57 38.65
CA PRO A 269 -32.99 -27.88 39.19
C PRO A 269 -34.51 -28.10 39.22
N ARG A 270 -34.90 -29.38 39.13
CA ARG A 270 -36.26 -29.87 39.37
C ARG A 270 -36.54 -30.01 40.87
#